data_AF-A0A3S0EJZ2-F1
#
_entry.id   AF-A0A3S0EJZ2-F1
#
_cell.length_a   1.000
_cell.length_b   1.000
_cell.length_c   1.000
_cell.angle_alpha   90.00
_cell.angle_beta   90.00
_cell.angle_gamma   90.00
#
_symmetry.space_group_name_H-M   'P 1'
#
loop_
_entity.id
_entity.type
_entity.pdbx_description
1 polymer ?
#
loop_
_entity_poly.entity_id
_entity_poly.type
_entity_poly.pdbx_seq_one_letter_code
_entity_poly.pdbx_strand_id
1 'polypeptide(L)'
;MSGGAGHEHISLLRWVKCVGNQETTERGDSTREQMIGYIEANGNKSVWCPDRNPRLAGAWVHVHSNGHIKYVQTVADGRKNDNLLSLPNI
;
A
#
# COMPACT_ATOMS: atom_id res chain seq x y z
N MET A 1 -4.17 22.66 6.49
CA MET A 1 -4.04 21.20 6.64
C MET A 1 -2.69 20.80 6.08
N SER A 2 -1.67 20.76 6.93
CA SER A 2 -0.31 20.32 6.61
C SER A 2 -0.28 18.79 6.61
N GLY A 3 -0.67 18.18 5.48
CA GLY A 3 -0.52 16.75 5.25
C GLY A 3 0.97 16.44 5.13
N GLY A 4 1.46 15.55 5.99
CA GLY A 4 2.85 15.11 5.97
C GLY A 4 3.26 14.59 4.59
N ALA A 5 4.56 14.67 4.29
CA ALA A 5 5.10 14.36 2.96
C ALA A 5 4.93 12.90 2.52
N GLY A 6 4.51 12.00 3.42
CA GLY A 6 4.15 10.61 3.12
C GLY A 6 2.68 10.30 3.42
N HIS A 7 2.27 9.04 3.26
CA HIS A 7 0.90 8.56 3.47
C HIS A 7 0.43 8.52 4.94
N GLU A 8 0.99 9.38 5.78
CA GLU A 8 0.68 9.49 7.20
C GLU A 8 -0.78 9.87 7.47
N HIS A 9 -1.48 10.36 6.44
CA HIS A 9 -2.88 10.78 6.47
C HIS A 9 -3.86 9.73 5.89
N ILE A 10 -3.38 8.57 5.42
CA ILE A 10 -4.30 7.49 5.00
C ILE A 10 -4.96 6.89 6.24
N SER A 11 -6.26 7.11 6.38
CA SER A 11 -7.05 6.59 7.52
C SER A 11 -7.68 5.23 7.23
N LEU A 12 -8.01 4.95 5.96
CA LEU A 12 -8.72 3.74 5.53
C LEU A 12 -8.15 3.23 4.21
N LEU A 13 -7.89 1.92 4.16
CA LEU A 13 -7.38 1.19 3.01
C LEU A 13 -8.39 0.12 2.62
N ARG A 14 -8.88 0.18 1.40
CA ARG A 14 -9.72 -0.89 0.83
C ARG A 14 -8.84 -1.95 0.21
N TRP A 15 -9.17 -3.22 0.44
CA TRP A 15 -8.44 -4.35 -0.08
C TRP A 15 -9.37 -5.42 -0.63
N VAL A 16 -8.83 -6.21 -1.54
CA VAL A 16 -9.39 -7.47 -2.03
C VAL A 16 -8.34 -8.56 -1.77
N LYS A 17 -8.78 -9.72 -1.34
CA LYS A 17 -7.87 -10.85 -1.11
C LYS A 17 -7.54 -11.49 -2.44
N CYS A 18 -6.26 -11.78 -2.65
CA CYS A 18 -5.81 -12.52 -3.82
C CYS A 18 -5.26 -13.89 -3.40
N VAL A 19 -5.67 -14.95 -4.10
CA VAL A 19 -5.15 -16.31 -3.92
C VAL A 19 -4.63 -16.79 -5.27
N GLY A 20 -3.35 -17.19 -5.34
CA GLY A 20 -2.76 -17.63 -6.60
C GLY A 20 -2.79 -16.58 -7.71
N ASN A 21 -2.64 -15.30 -7.35
CA ASN A 21 -2.71 -14.15 -8.27
C ASN A 21 -4.11 -13.87 -8.85
N GLN A 22 -5.16 -14.49 -8.30
CA GLN A 22 -6.55 -14.23 -8.67
C GLN A 22 -7.28 -13.53 -7.51
N GLU A 23 -7.99 -12.45 -7.82
CA GLU A 23 -8.88 -11.79 -6.86
C GLU A 23 -9.98 -12.75 -6.42
N THR A 24 -10.22 -12.84 -5.12
CA THR A 24 -11.36 -13.57 -4.57
C THR A 24 -12.53 -12.60 -4.32
N THR A 25 -13.68 -13.12 -3.90
CA THR A 25 -14.83 -12.30 -3.51
C THR A 25 -14.67 -11.63 -2.14
N GLU A 26 -13.62 -12.00 -1.38
CA GLU A 26 -13.32 -11.43 -0.07
C GLU A 26 -12.71 -10.03 -0.25
N ARG A 27 -13.42 -9.02 0.25
CA ARG A 27 -13.02 -7.62 0.22
C ARG A 27 -13.33 -6.96 1.56
N GLY A 28 -12.60 -5.92 1.90
CA GLY A 28 -12.81 -5.19 3.14
C GLY A 28 -12.12 -3.85 3.16
N ASP A 29 -12.30 -3.15 4.28
CA ASP A 29 -11.54 -1.98 4.64
C ASP A 29 -10.74 -2.26 5.91
N SER A 30 -9.58 -1.61 6.02
CA SER A 30 -8.72 -1.71 7.19
C SER A 30 -8.08 -0.37 7.47
N THR A 31 -7.87 -0.07 8.75
CA THR A 31 -7.11 1.12 9.13
C THR A 31 -5.65 0.94 8.75
N ARG A 32 -4.91 2.06 8.71
CA ARG A 32 -3.47 2.03 8.49
C ARG A 32 -2.76 1.13 9.49
N GLU A 33 -3.11 1.21 10.77
CA GLU A 33 -2.50 0.41 11.83
C GLU A 33 -2.74 -1.09 11.62
N GLN A 34 -3.95 -1.46 11.20
CA GLN A 34 -4.28 -2.85 10.87
C GLN A 34 -3.46 -3.35 9.67
N MET A 35 -3.31 -2.53 8.62
CA MET A 35 -2.51 -2.87 7.45
C MET A 35 -1.02 -3.01 7.80
N ILE A 36 -0.49 -2.11 8.63
CA ILE A 36 0.89 -2.18 9.14
C ILE A 36 1.09 -3.49 9.89
N GLY A 37 0.21 -3.81 10.84
CA GLY A 37 0.30 -5.06 11.59
C GLY A 37 0.23 -6.29 10.69
N TYR A 38 -0.62 -6.27 9.66
CA TYR A 38 -0.72 -7.34 8.68
C TYR A 38 0.58 -7.54 7.89
N ILE A 39 1.18 -6.47 7.37
CA ILE A 39 2.44 -6.54 6.61
C ILE A 39 3.60 -6.95 7.52
N GLU A 40 3.67 -6.47 8.75
CA GLU A 40 4.71 -6.89 9.71
C GLU A 40 4.60 -8.37 10.08
N ALA A 41 3.38 -8.90 10.18
CA ALA A 41 3.14 -10.31 10.52
C ALA A 41 3.37 -11.28 9.35
N ASN A 42 3.05 -10.87 8.11
CA ASN A 42 3.08 -11.75 6.94
C ASN A 42 4.29 -11.49 6.02
N GLY A 43 4.91 -10.32 6.13
CA GLY A 43 6.06 -9.89 5.34
C GLY A 43 5.74 -8.84 4.27
N ASN A 44 6.81 -8.26 3.72
CA ASN A 44 6.73 -7.14 2.76
C ASN A 44 6.14 -7.51 1.38
N LYS A 45 5.90 -8.81 1.11
CA LYS A 45 5.29 -9.32 -0.13
C LYS A 45 3.87 -9.84 0.08
N SER A 46 3.20 -9.39 1.14
CA SER A 46 1.85 -9.85 1.48
C SER A 46 0.76 -8.93 0.94
N VAL A 47 1.11 -7.70 0.55
CA VAL A 47 0.15 -6.71 0.07
C VAL A 47 0.66 -6.11 -1.24
N TRP A 48 -0.16 -6.21 -2.28
CA TRP A 48 0.12 -5.67 -3.61
C TRP A 48 -0.94 -4.62 -3.97
N CYS A 49 -0.50 -3.45 -4.44
CA CYS A 49 -1.36 -2.43 -5.01
C CYS A 49 -1.21 -2.44 -6.55
N PRO A 50 -2.26 -2.80 -7.32
CA PRO A 50 -2.21 -2.69 -8.78
C PRO A 50 -2.17 -1.23 -9.23
N ASP A 51 -1.52 -0.98 -10.36
CA ASP A 51 -1.49 0.34 -10.99
C ASP A 51 -2.87 0.69 -11.55
N ARG A 52 -3.25 1.98 -11.53
CA ARG A 52 -4.48 2.46 -12.17
C ARG A 52 -4.48 2.16 -13.67
N ASN A 53 -3.31 2.16 -14.29
CA ASN A 53 -3.10 1.72 -15.67
C ASN A 53 -2.79 0.22 -15.68
N PRO A 54 -3.69 -0.62 -16.24
CA PRO A 54 -3.49 -2.07 -16.27
C PRO A 54 -2.31 -2.52 -17.15
N ARG A 55 -1.68 -1.59 -17.89
CA ARG A 55 -0.46 -1.85 -18.68
C ARG A 55 0.82 -1.69 -17.89
N LEU A 56 0.75 -1.16 -16.67
CA LEU A 56 1.90 -0.94 -15.80
C LEU A 56 1.94 -2.00 -14.69
N ALA A 57 3.15 -2.33 -14.23
CA ALA A 57 3.34 -3.20 -13.09
C ALA A 57 2.88 -2.48 -11.82
N GLY A 58 2.05 -3.15 -11.00
CA GLY A 58 1.72 -2.62 -9.68
C GLY A 58 2.90 -2.69 -8.71
N ALA A 59 2.69 -2.27 -7.48
CA ALA A 59 3.74 -2.13 -6.47
C ALA A 59 3.44 -2.88 -5.17
N TRP A 60 4.46 -3.51 -4.59
CA TRP A 60 4.33 -4.12 -3.26
C TRP A 60 4.22 -3.05 -2.19
N VAL A 61 3.41 -3.28 -1.17
CA VAL A 61 3.23 -2.35 -0.06
C VAL A 61 4.08 -2.79 1.12
N HIS A 62 4.96 -1.91 1.57
CA HIS A 62 5.87 -2.12 2.69
C HIS A 62 5.50 -1.18 3.84
N VAL A 63 5.97 -1.53 5.05
CA VAL A 63 5.91 -0.63 6.19
C VAL A 63 7.17 0.21 6.23
N HIS A 64 7.00 1.52 6.30
CA HIS A 64 8.07 2.48 6.51
C HIS A 64 7.89 3.19 7.86
N SER A 65 8.98 3.65 8.44
CA SER A 65 8.98 4.48 9.65
C SER A 65 9.91 5.67 9.46
N ASN A 66 9.45 6.87 9.78
CA ASN A 66 10.30 8.07 9.83
C ASN A 66 10.90 8.32 11.23
N GLY A 67 10.90 7.31 12.11
CA GLY A 67 11.37 7.41 13.49
C GLY A 67 10.29 7.84 14.49
N HIS A 68 9.15 8.35 14.03
CA HIS A 68 8.03 8.77 14.88
C HIS A 68 6.72 8.04 14.55
N ILE A 69 6.41 7.87 13.26
CA ILE A 69 5.17 7.28 12.79
C ILE A 69 5.50 6.19 11.76
N LYS A 70 4.86 5.02 11.93
CA LYS A 70 4.85 3.98 10.90
C LYS A 70 3.73 4.27 9.90
N TYR A 71 4.03 4.10 8.61
CA TYR A 71 3.06 4.26 7.54
C TYR A 71 3.34 3.24 6.42
N VAL A 72 2.33 3.01 5.60
CA VAL A 72 2.46 2.15 4.43
C VAL A 72 3.05 2.94 3.26
N GLN A 73 3.96 2.31 2.51
CA GLN A 73 4.63 2.87 1.34
C GLN A 73 4.64 1.83 0.22
N THR A 74 4.35 2.22 -1.02
CA THR A 74 4.51 1.35 -2.19
C THR A 74 5.95 1.32 -2.66
N VAL A 75 6.42 0.15 -3.08
CA VAL A 75 7.73 -0.07 -3.66
C VAL A 75 7.53 -0.68 -5.04
N ALA A 76 7.58 0.19 -6.06
CA ALA A 76 7.51 -0.20 -7.46
C ALA A 76 8.93 -0.45 -7.98
N ASP A 77 9.18 -1.61 -8.59
CA ASP A 77 10.45 -1.91 -9.29
C ASP A 77 11.73 -1.64 -8.48
N GLY A 78 11.69 -1.86 -7.16
CA GLY A 78 12.83 -1.63 -6.26
C GLY A 78 13.10 -0.15 -5.93
N ARG A 79 12.26 0.78 -6.40
CA ARG A 79 12.31 2.20 -6.03
C ARG A 79 11.22 2.48 -4.99
N LYS A 80 11.64 3.05 -3.86
CA LYS A 80 10.72 3.56 -2.82
C LYS A 80 10.13 4.87 -3.33
N ASN A 81 8.89 4.84 -3.80
CA ASN A 81 8.16 6.05 -4.17
C ASN A 81 6.89 6.10 -3.30
N ASP A 82 6.60 7.25 -2.70
CA ASP A 82 5.39 7.50 -1.91
C ASP A 82 4.14 7.62 -2.81
N ASN A 83 3.84 6.59 -3.60
CA ASN A 83 2.73 6.56 -4.56
C ASN A 83 1.67 5.52 -4.17
N LEU A 84 1.03 5.63 -3.00
CA LEU A 84 -0.20 4.86 -2.71
C LEU A 84 -1.44 5.55 -3.26
N LEU A 85 -1.34 6.82 -3.67
CA LEU A 85 -2.50 7.61 -4.12
C LEU A 85 -2.24 8.48 -5.37
N SER A 86 -1.07 8.39 -5.99
CA SER A 86 -0.78 9.13 -7.23
C SER A 86 0.08 8.30 -8.15
N LEU A 87 -0.56 7.60 -9.08
CA LEU A 87 0.06 7.39 -10.38
C LEU A 87 -0.25 8.61 -11.25
N PRO A 88 0.74 9.13 -11.97
CA PRO A 88 0.78 10.50 -12.44
C PRO A 88 -0.36 10.80 -13.40
N ASN A 89 -0.96 11.99 -13.27
CA ASN A 89 -1.35 12.70 -14.48
C ASN A 89 -0.19 13.62 -14.83
N ILE A 90 0.52 13.19 -15.88
CA ILE A 90 1.50 13.88 -16.74
C ILE A 90 2.85 14.25 -16.13
#